data_AF-A0A7C1H659-F1
#
_entry.id   AF-A0A7C1H659-F1
#
_cell.length_a   1.000
_cell.length_b   1.000
_cell.length_c   1.000
_cell.angle_alpha   90.00
_cell.angle_beta   90.00
_cell.angle_gamma   90.00
#
_symmetry.space_group_name_H-M   'P 1'
#
loop_
_entity.id
_entity.type
_entity.pdbx_description
1 polymer ?
#
loop_
_entity_poly.entity_id
_entity_poly.type
_entity_poly.pdbx_seq_one_letter_code
_entity_poly.pdbx_strand_id
1 'polypeptide(L)'
;ALASYQIACKQIEKLSIQYRSEQSKLALGEETHEMFVGGASAAYQLFQLTGDPDYKSVAYSFAQRSKACVLRQILSDEKAKQFAGIPDSMLTLESKLKLDIAFYQKKIREQQTTDGLSDSSKIASWQSRLFSLKRQFENLVRGFEQNYPEYYRLKYHYETISPFDMQQQLSESNLCIIEYLLGNSALFVFILSRDIFDLIYLKIESDFVETIHELRASLVQRTDSSYINNAHILYQKIIVPIQPHITNKKLVIIPDGMLGYIPFEALLCSNSSGTPNNFRQLDYLIFHHQIRYHYSASLMFQSPIRKPNNRYRFVGFAPVEFW
;
A
#
# COMPACT_ATOMS: atom_id res chain seq x y z
N ALA A 1 11.66 -4.21 21.47
CA ALA A 1 11.05 -4.69 20.22
C ALA A 1 10.64 -3.54 19.29
N LEU A 2 9.67 -2.69 19.65
CA LEU A 2 9.17 -1.61 18.78
C LEU A 2 10.26 -0.68 18.23
N ALA A 3 11.20 -0.22 19.08
CA ALA A 3 12.31 0.63 18.65
C ALA A 3 13.19 -0.05 17.57
N SER A 4 13.40 -1.36 17.66
CA SER A 4 14.14 -2.13 16.66
C SER A 4 13.41 -2.14 15.31
N TYR A 5 12.08 -2.32 15.32
CA TYR A 5 11.27 -2.21 14.10
C TYR A 5 11.34 -0.79 13.51
N GLN A 6 11.27 0.27 14.33
CA GLN A 6 11.38 1.63 13.82
C GLN A 6 12.75 1.92 13.16
N ILE A 7 13.83 1.37 13.73
CA ILE A 7 15.18 1.49 13.14
C ILE A 7 15.24 0.71 11.82
N ALA A 8 14.75 -0.54 11.80
CA ALA A 8 14.73 -1.36 10.60
C ALA A 8 13.90 -0.71 9.47
N CYS A 9 12.77 -0.05 9.78
CA CYS A 9 11.97 0.68 8.80
C CYS A 9 12.79 1.79 8.12
N LYS A 10 13.51 2.59 8.90
CA LYS A 10 14.36 3.65 8.36
C LYS A 10 15.46 3.11 7.44
N GLN A 11 15.96 1.89 7.70
CA GLN A 11 16.93 1.25 6.82
C GLN A 11 16.27 0.72 5.54
N ILE A 12 15.11 0.08 5.65
CA ILE A 12 14.34 -0.41 4.50
C ILE A 12 13.94 0.75 3.58
N GLU A 13 13.51 1.89 4.11
CA GLU A 13 13.20 3.07 3.31
C GLU A 13 14.42 3.52 2.50
N LYS A 14 15.61 3.58 3.11
CA LYS A 14 16.87 3.91 2.41
C LYS A 14 17.23 2.87 1.35
N LEU A 15 17.00 1.59 1.64
CA LEU A 15 17.26 0.49 0.72
C LEU A 15 16.29 0.50 -0.47
N SER A 16 15.00 0.72 -0.23
CA SER A 16 13.93 0.73 -1.25
C SER A 16 14.16 1.74 -2.38
N ILE A 17 14.84 2.85 -2.09
CA ILE A 17 15.23 3.87 -3.08
C ILE A 17 16.36 3.35 -4.01
N GLN A 18 17.16 2.38 -3.56
CA GLN A 18 18.36 1.88 -4.24
C GLN A 18 18.13 0.63 -5.11
N TYR A 19 17.08 -0.16 -4.86
CA TYR A 19 16.80 -1.39 -5.61
C TYR A 19 15.98 -1.15 -6.88
N ARG A 20 16.32 -1.86 -7.98
CA ARG A 20 15.68 -1.66 -9.29
C ARG A 20 15.00 -2.88 -9.93
N SER A 21 15.53 -4.11 -9.81
CA SER A 21 14.93 -5.27 -10.49
C SER A 21 13.54 -5.57 -9.95
N GLU A 22 12.56 -5.71 -10.84
CA GLU A 22 11.15 -6.01 -10.52
C GLU A 22 11.03 -7.25 -9.60
N GLN A 23 11.79 -8.32 -9.89
CA GLN A 23 11.88 -9.50 -9.02
C GLN A 23 12.48 -9.22 -7.63
N SER A 24 13.51 -8.36 -7.52
CA SER A 24 14.09 -8.02 -6.22
C SER A 24 13.24 -7.02 -5.44
N LYS A 25 12.41 -6.24 -6.14
CA LYS A 25 11.43 -5.32 -5.56
C LYS A 25 10.22 -6.04 -4.99
N LEU A 26 9.73 -7.09 -5.68
CA LEU A 26 8.64 -7.94 -5.20
C LEU A 26 9.06 -8.75 -3.97
N ALA A 27 10.22 -9.41 -4.03
CA ALA A 27 10.76 -10.15 -2.87
C ALA A 27 11.04 -9.23 -1.66
N LEU A 28 11.58 -8.03 -1.91
CA LEU A 28 11.73 -7.02 -0.84
C LEU A 28 10.37 -6.54 -0.34
N GLY A 29 9.37 -6.40 -1.21
CA GLY A 29 8.01 -6.05 -0.83
C GLY A 29 7.40 -7.03 0.18
N GLU A 30 7.51 -8.34 -0.10
CA GLU A 30 7.03 -9.40 0.80
C GLU A 30 7.80 -9.44 2.13
N GLU A 31 9.13 -9.45 2.08
CA GLU A 31 9.98 -9.51 3.29
C GLU A 31 9.83 -8.25 4.16
N THR A 32 9.67 -7.09 3.53
CA THR A 32 9.44 -5.84 4.27
C THR A 32 8.03 -5.73 4.80
N HIS A 33 7.04 -6.31 4.12
CA HIS A 33 5.65 -6.32 4.57
C HIS A 33 5.50 -7.02 5.92
N GLU A 34 6.07 -8.23 6.10
CA GLU A 34 6.05 -8.92 7.39
C GLU A 34 6.71 -8.09 8.50
N MET A 35 7.78 -7.38 8.17
CA MET A 35 8.49 -6.50 9.09
C MET A 35 7.64 -5.28 9.50
N PHE A 36 6.89 -4.68 8.57
CA PHE A 36 5.93 -3.61 8.89
C PHE A 36 4.76 -4.14 9.74
N VAL A 37 4.22 -5.31 9.43
CA VAL A 37 3.17 -5.98 10.23
C VAL A 37 3.66 -6.26 11.65
N GLY A 38 4.90 -6.77 11.80
CA GLY A 38 5.53 -6.98 13.11
C GLY A 38 5.67 -5.69 13.91
N GLY A 39 6.05 -4.59 13.25
CA GLY A 39 6.10 -3.27 13.87
C GLY A 39 4.73 -2.75 14.33
N ALA A 40 3.70 -2.91 13.49
CA ALA A 40 2.32 -2.56 13.84
C ALA A 40 1.79 -3.40 15.02
N SER A 41 2.10 -4.70 15.03
CA SER A 41 1.74 -5.61 16.12
C SER A 41 2.43 -5.22 17.43
N ALA A 42 3.72 -4.92 17.40
CA ALA A 42 4.44 -4.47 18.59
C ALA A 42 3.90 -3.14 19.14
N ALA A 43 3.52 -2.21 18.26
CA ALA A 43 2.88 -0.96 18.65
C ALA A 43 1.49 -1.20 19.26
N TYR A 44 0.67 -2.06 18.65
CA TYR A 44 -0.64 -2.43 19.18
C TYR A 44 -0.54 -3.12 20.55
N GLN A 45 0.43 -4.00 20.77
CA GLN A 45 0.66 -4.64 22.07
C GLN A 45 1.03 -3.60 23.14
N LEU A 46 1.85 -2.60 22.79
CA LEU A 46 2.16 -1.51 23.71
C LEU A 46 0.94 -0.64 24.01
N PHE A 47 0.09 -0.37 23.02
CA PHE A 47 -1.20 0.28 23.25
C PHE A 47 -2.06 -0.51 24.24
N GLN A 48 -2.17 -1.84 24.08
CA GLN A 48 -2.94 -2.69 25.00
C GLN A 48 -2.39 -2.69 26.44
N LEU A 49 -1.06 -2.64 26.60
CA LEU A 49 -0.42 -2.65 27.92
C LEU A 49 -0.45 -1.29 28.63
N THR A 50 -0.35 -0.19 27.88
CA THR A 50 -0.17 1.16 28.44
C THR A 50 -1.43 2.01 28.39
N GLY A 51 -2.35 1.72 27.47
CA GLY A 51 -3.51 2.56 27.15
C GLY A 51 -3.16 3.84 26.37
N ASP A 52 -1.88 4.08 26.03
CA ASP A 52 -1.44 5.31 25.38
C ASP A 52 -1.85 5.33 23.88
N PRO A 53 -2.75 6.25 23.48
CA PRO A 53 -3.25 6.31 22.11
C PRO A 53 -2.18 6.63 21.06
N ASP A 54 -1.03 7.19 21.44
CA ASP A 54 0.07 7.49 20.51
C ASP A 54 0.57 6.21 19.81
N TYR A 55 0.49 5.07 20.49
CA TYR A 55 0.86 3.78 19.89
C TYR A 55 -0.08 3.35 18.75
N LYS A 56 -1.32 3.83 18.68
CA LYS A 56 -2.20 3.63 17.50
C LYS A 56 -1.63 4.36 16.28
N SER A 57 -1.17 5.60 16.47
CA SER A 57 -0.53 6.40 15.42
C SER A 57 0.80 5.78 14.97
N VAL A 58 1.56 5.21 15.91
CA VAL A 58 2.78 4.45 15.57
C VAL A 58 2.43 3.24 14.72
N ALA A 59 1.44 2.43 15.12
CA ALA A 59 1.00 1.27 14.34
C ALA A 59 0.55 1.67 12.93
N TYR A 60 -0.23 2.75 12.81
CA TYR A 60 -0.68 3.28 11.52
C TYR A 60 0.48 3.72 10.64
N SER A 61 1.53 4.29 11.22
CA SER A 61 2.72 4.69 10.46
C SER A 61 3.43 3.49 9.83
N PHE A 62 3.38 2.29 10.42
CA PHE A 62 3.89 1.07 9.77
C PHE A 62 2.99 0.65 8.60
N ALA A 63 1.66 0.71 8.76
CA ALA A 63 0.71 0.43 7.68
C ALA A 63 0.91 1.36 6.47
N GLN A 64 1.01 2.68 6.72
CA GLN A 64 1.29 3.66 5.67
C GLN A 64 2.60 3.37 4.94
N ARG A 65 3.66 3.00 5.66
CA ARG A 65 4.97 2.70 5.07
C ARG A 65 4.96 1.43 4.23
N SER A 66 4.23 0.40 4.69
CA SER A 66 4.05 -0.85 3.93
C SER A 66 3.45 -0.53 2.55
N LYS A 67 2.34 0.21 2.52
CA LYS A 67 1.68 0.62 1.27
C LYS A 67 2.53 1.57 0.44
N ALA A 68 3.23 2.50 1.08
CA ALA A 68 4.15 3.40 0.40
C ALA A 68 5.28 2.67 -0.32
N CYS A 69 5.78 1.57 0.25
CA CYS A 69 6.82 0.76 -0.39
C CYS A 69 6.33 0.17 -1.71
N VAL A 70 5.16 -0.47 -1.72
CA VAL A 70 4.56 -1.07 -2.91
C VAL A 70 4.13 0.01 -3.92
N LEU A 71 3.44 1.06 -3.45
CA LEU A 71 2.94 2.13 -4.30
C LEU A 71 4.07 2.93 -4.96
N ARG A 72 5.22 3.13 -4.29
CA ARG A 72 6.41 3.74 -4.90
C ARG A 72 6.91 2.95 -6.10
N GLN A 73 6.78 1.62 -6.10
CA GLN A 73 7.17 0.78 -7.23
C GLN A 73 6.25 1.05 -8.43
N ILE A 74 4.94 1.02 -8.21
CA ILE A 74 3.91 1.25 -9.25
C ILE A 74 4.01 2.68 -9.81
N LEU A 75 4.09 3.70 -8.94
CA LEU A 75 4.11 5.11 -9.35
C LEU A 75 5.42 5.52 -10.02
N SER A 76 6.56 4.91 -9.64
CA SER A 76 7.86 5.16 -10.31
C SER A 76 7.81 4.76 -11.79
N ASP A 77 7.06 3.71 -12.13
CA ASP A 77 7.09 3.11 -13.46
C ASP A 77 5.99 3.69 -14.38
N GLU A 78 4.83 4.08 -13.84
CA GLU A 78 3.75 4.71 -14.63
C GLU A 78 3.86 6.25 -14.77
N LYS A 79 4.21 6.99 -13.70
CA LYS A 79 4.08 8.45 -13.69
C LYS A 79 5.31 9.23 -14.17
N ALA A 80 6.47 8.60 -14.32
CA ALA A 80 7.66 9.26 -14.87
C ALA A 80 7.42 9.88 -16.27
N LYS A 81 6.44 9.34 -17.02
CA LYS A 81 6.03 9.86 -18.34
C LYS A 81 5.00 11.00 -18.27
N GLN A 82 4.33 11.22 -17.13
CA GLN A 82 3.23 12.19 -16.99
C GLN A 82 3.61 13.49 -16.25
N PHE A 83 4.81 13.57 -15.67
CA PHE A 83 5.28 14.80 -15.05
C PHE A 83 5.75 15.81 -16.10
N ALA A 84 4.79 16.59 -16.62
CA ALA A 84 5.08 17.76 -17.45
C ALA A 84 6.07 18.69 -16.74
N GLY A 85 7.27 18.86 -17.31
CA GLY A 85 8.28 19.83 -16.87
C GLY A 85 9.67 19.25 -16.58
N ILE A 86 9.82 17.94 -16.40
CA ILE A 86 11.15 17.31 -16.19
C ILE A 86 11.80 17.02 -17.54
N PRO A 87 13.04 17.47 -17.80
CA PRO A 87 13.77 17.13 -19.01
C PRO A 87 13.99 15.62 -19.14
N ASP A 88 13.74 15.07 -20.32
CA ASP A 88 13.98 13.64 -20.62
C ASP A 88 15.43 13.23 -20.35
N SER A 89 16.37 14.16 -20.53
CA SER A 89 17.79 13.95 -20.21
C SER A 89 18.02 13.63 -18.73
N MET A 90 17.26 14.24 -17.80
CA MET A 90 17.36 13.95 -16.37
C MET A 90 16.77 12.58 -16.02
N LEU A 91 15.65 12.21 -16.64
CA LEU A 91 15.04 10.88 -16.44
C LEU A 91 15.92 9.75 -17.02
N THR A 92 16.57 10.03 -18.15
CA THR A 92 17.53 9.12 -18.79
C THR A 92 18.79 8.97 -17.94
N LEU A 93 19.30 10.08 -17.39
CA LEU A 93 20.43 10.06 -16.47
C LEU A 93 20.10 9.27 -15.20
N GLU A 94 18.92 9.48 -14.61
CA GLU A 94 18.44 8.71 -13.46
C GLU A 94 18.45 7.21 -13.75
N SER A 95 17.89 6.84 -14.90
CA SER A 95 17.85 5.44 -15.34
C SER A 95 19.24 4.88 -15.57
N LYS A 96 20.16 5.63 -16.18
CA LYS A 96 21.53 5.18 -16.41
C LYS A 96 22.28 4.96 -15.10
N LEU A 97 22.26 5.94 -14.19
CA LEU A 97 22.92 5.84 -12.90
C LEU A 97 22.43 4.62 -12.10
N LYS A 98 21.12 4.36 -12.11
CA LYS A 98 20.55 3.17 -11.46
C LYS A 98 21.02 1.85 -12.10
N LEU A 99 21.12 1.77 -13.43
CA LEU A 99 21.66 0.59 -14.11
C LEU A 99 23.12 0.35 -13.74
N ASP A 100 23.94 1.39 -13.79
CA ASP A 100 25.37 1.28 -13.48
C ASP A 100 25.59 0.87 -12.01
N ILE A 101 24.85 1.46 -11.07
CA ILE A 101 24.89 1.07 -9.65
C ILE A 101 24.56 -0.41 -9.47
N ALA A 102 23.45 -0.88 -10.07
CA ALA A 102 23.04 -2.27 -9.96
C ALA A 102 24.06 -3.23 -10.58
N PHE A 103 24.64 -2.86 -11.73
CA PHE A 103 25.68 -3.62 -12.41
C PHE A 103 26.91 -3.82 -11.52
N TYR A 104 27.44 -2.75 -10.92
CA TYR A 104 28.61 -2.85 -10.04
C TYR A 104 28.29 -3.57 -8.72
N GLN A 105 27.09 -3.40 -8.15
CA GLN A 105 26.65 -4.18 -6.99
C GLN A 105 26.59 -5.68 -7.28
N LYS A 106 26.06 -6.07 -8.45
CA LYS A 106 26.00 -7.47 -8.89
C LYS A 106 27.42 -8.04 -9.04
N LYS A 107 28.31 -7.34 -9.75
CA LYS A 107 29.71 -7.76 -9.92
C LYS A 107 30.45 -7.97 -8.59
N ILE A 108 30.26 -7.06 -7.63
CA ILE A 108 30.86 -7.19 -6.31
C ILE A 108 30.32 -8.45 -5.60
N ARG A 109 29.01 -8.68 -5.65
CA ARG A 109 28.37 -9.81 -4.97
C ARG A 109 28.80 -11.15 -5.57
N GLU A 110 28.78 -11.29 -6.90
CA GLU A 110 29.20 -12.50 -7.62
C GLU A 110 30.66 -12.86 -7.33
N GLN A 111 31.55 -11.86 -7.26
CA GLN A 111 32.96 -12.08 -6.93
C GLN A 111 33.17 -12.48 -5.47
N GLN A 112 32.33 -12.01 -4.55
CA GLN A 112 32.39 -12.35 -3.12
C GLN A 112 31.84 -13.75 -2.80
N THR A 113 30.91 -14.26 -3.60
CA THR A 113 30.36 -15.63 -3.45
C THR A 113 31.14 -16.71 -4.18
N THR A 114 32.14 -16.35 -5.00
CA THR A 114 32.96 -17.33 -5.72
C THR A 114 34.12 -17.78 -4.82
N ASP A 115 34.07 -19.02 -4.34
CA ASP A 115 35.09 -19.62 -3.49
C ASP A 115 36.49 -19.54 -4.12
N GLY A 116 37.41 -18.85 -3.44
CA GLY A 116 38.86 -19.06 -3.59
C GLY A 116 39.69 -18.05 -4.40
N LEU A 117 39.10 -17.16 -5.20
CA LEU A 117 39.88 -16.18 -6.01
C LEU A 117 39.18 -14.80 -6.07
N SER A 118 39.03 -14.14 -4.91
CA SER A 118 38.61 -12.74 -4.86
C SER A 118 39.77 -11.83 -5.30
N ASP A 119 39.69 -11.28 -6.52
CA ASP A 119 40.62 -10.24 -6.99
C ASP A 119 40.34 -8.93 -6.24
N SER A 120 41.00 -8.78 -5.09
CA SER A 120 40.85 -7.64 -4.17
C SER A 120 41.00 -6.28 -4.88
N SER A 121 41.85 -6.21 -5.91
CA SER A 121 42.09 -4.99 -6.68
C SER A 121 40.88 -4.60 -7.54
N LYS A 122 40.22 -5.58 -8.20
CA LYS A 122 39.00 -5.34 -8.98
C LYS A 122 37.83 -4.96 -8.07
N ILE A 123 37.69 -5.63 -6.92
CA ILE A 123 36.65 -5.29 -5.93
C ILE A 123 36.82 -3.84 -5.46
N ALA A 124 38.03 -3.42 -5.10
CA ALA A 124 38.31 -2.04 -4.69
C ALA A 124 37.98 -1.02 -5.79
N SER A 125 38.30 -1.35 -7.05
CA SER A 125 37.97 -0.51 -8.21
C SER A 125 36.46 -0.36 -8.41
N TRP A 126 35.70 -1.46 -8.29
CA TRP A 126 34.24 -1.47 -8.42
C TRP A 126 33.57 -0.77 -7.25
N GLN A 127 34.09 -0.91 -6.03
CA GLN A 127 33.61 -0.17 -4.86
C GLN A 127 33.81 1.33 -5.02
N SER A 128 34.99 1.75 -5.52
CA SER A 128 35.27 3.18 -5.80
C SER A 128 34.34 3.73 -6.88
N ARG A 129 34.09 2.95 -7.94
CA ARG A 129 33.15 3.32 -9.00
C ARG A 129 31.72 3.39 -8.48
N LEU A 130 31.29 2.41 -7.69
CA LEU A 130 29.98 2.36 -7.05
C LEU A 130 29.77 3.57 -6.14
N PHE A 131 30.78 3.96 -5.36
CA PHE A 131 30.73 5.15 -4.51
C PHE A 131 30.53 6.43 -5.33
N SER A 132 31.29 6.60 -6.42
CA SER A 132 31.14 7.73 -7.33
C SER A 132 29.74 7.80 -7.96
N LEU A 133 29.22 6.66 -8.42
CA LEU A 133 27.88 6.57 -9.01
C LEU A 133 26.78 6.88 -7.99
N LYS A 134 26.91 6.38 -6.75
CA LYS A 134 25.99 6.71 -5.65
C LYS A 134 25.98 8.21 -5.36
N ARG A 135 27.15 8.85 -5.29
CA ARG A 135 27.25 10.31 -5.10
C ARG A 135 26.60 11.09 -6.25
N GLN A 136 26.79 10.66 -7.49
CA GLN A 136 26.14 11.28 -8.66
C GLN A 136 24.61 11.13 -8.59
N PHE A 137 24.13 9.96 -8.17
CA PHE A 137 22.71 9.71 -7.99
C PHE A 137 22.11 10.57 -6.86
N GLU A 138 22.79 10.68 -5.72
CA GLU A 138 22.39 11.58 -4.62
C GLU A 138 22.32 13.05 -5.07
N ASN A 139 23.27 13.50 -5.89
CA ASN A 139 23.24 14.85 -6.46
C ASN A 139 22.05 15.06 -7.39
N LEU A 140 21.75 14.08 -8.25
CA LEU A 140 20.58 14.13 -9.13
C LEU A 140 19.27 14.20 -8.33
N VAL A 141 19.17 13.39 -7.27
CA VAL A 141 18.01 13.38 -6.36
C VAL A 141 17.83 14.73 -5.66
N ARG A 142 18.90 15.37 -5.18
CA ARG A 142 18.85 16.75 -4.67
C ARG A 142 18.44 17.77 -5.73
N GLY A 143 18.87 17.56 -6.98
CA GLY A 143 18.42 18.36 -8.11
C GLY A 143 16.91 18.24 -8.34
N PHE A 144 16.34 17.04 -8.18
CA PHE A 144 14.89 16.83 -8.21
C PHE A 144 14.19 17.50 -7.03
N GLU A 145 14.74 17.42 -5.82
CA GLU A 145 14.19 18.08 -4.63
C GLU A 145 14.03 19.59 -4.81
N GLN A 146 15.05 20.25 -5.36
CA GLN A 146 15.08 21.70 -5.53
C GLN A 146 14.25 22.18 -6.72
N ASN A 147 14.34 21.50 -7.87
CA ASN A 147 13.78 21.99 -9.13
C ASN A 147 12.45 21.33 -9.51
N TYR A 148 12.16 20.15 -8.95
CA TYR A 148 10.98 19.34 -9.25
C TYR A 148 10.35 18.75 -7.98
N PRO A 149 9.97 19.60 -7.00
CA PRO A 149 9.57 19.16 -5.65
C PRO A 149 8.40 18.18 -5.66
N GLU A 150 7.43 18.33 -6.57
CA GLU A 150 6.30 17.39 -6.70
C GLU A 150 6.73 15.99 -7.15
N TYR A 151 7.70 15.91 -8.07
CA TYR A 151 8.27 14.64 -8.50
C TYR A 151 9.10 14.01 -7.39
N TYR A 152 9.92 14.82 -6.72
CA TYR A 152 10.73 14.36 -5.61
C TYR A 152 9.88 13.82 -4.46
N ARG A 153 8.82 14.53 -4.08
CA ARG A 153 7.87 14.12 -3.05
C ARG A 153 7.17 12.81 -3.40
N LEU A 154 6.72 12.64 -4.64
CA LEU A 154 6.08 11.38 -5.02
C LEU A 154 7.07 10.20 -5.11
N LYS A 155 8.31 10.44 -5.58
CA LYS A 155 9.26 9.37 -5.94
C LYS A 155 10.28 9.04 -4.85
N TYR A 156 10.76 10.02 -4.11
CA TYR A 156 11.86 9.87 -3.16
C TYR A 156 11.50 10.24 -1.72
N HIS A 157 10.48 11.07 -1.50
CA HIS A 157 10.14 11.59 -0.18
C HIS A 157 8.67 11.32 0.20
N TYR A 158 8.42 10.10 0.68
CA TYR A 158 7.12 9.76 1.24
C TYR A 158 7.11 10.05 2.73
N GLU A 159 6.59 11.20 3.11
CA GLU A 159 6.19 11.44 4.49
C GLU A 159 4.87 10.72 4.75
N THR A 160 4.80 9.91 5.79
CA THR A 160 3.51 9.46 6.30
C THR A 160 2.80 10.66 6.91
N ILE A 161 1.69 11.09 6.33
CA ILE A 161 0.85 12.12 6.96
C ILE A 161 0.23 11.55 8.24
N SER A 162 0.26 12.32 9.33
CA SER A 162 -0.25 11.85 10.62
C SER A 162 -1.78 11.72 10.57
N PRO A 163 -2.39 10.82 11.38
CA PRO A 163 -3.84 10.77 11.50
C PRO A 163 -4.46 12.13 11.83
N PHE A 164 -3.83 12.88 12.75
CA PHE A 164 -4.28 14.21 13.14
C PHE A 164 -4.32 15.17 11.94
N ASP A 165 -3.25 15.23 11.14
CA ASP A 165 -3.21 16.10 9.96
C ASP A 165 -4.25 15.68 8.92
N MET A 166 -4.46 14.37 8.73
CA MET A 166 -5.52 13.85 7.85
C MET A 166 -6.91 14.29 8.34
N GLN A 167 -7.17 14.24 9.65
CA GLN A 167 -8.44 14.69 10.23
C GLN A 167 -8.70 16.18 9.97
N GLN A 168 -7.66 17.01 10.09
CA GLN A 168 -7.76 18.45 9.81
C GLN A 168 -8.02 18.75 8.32
N GLN A 169 -7.57 17.87 7.42
CA GLN A 169 -7.79 18.00 5.97
C GLN A 169 -9.10 17.37 5.48
N LEU A 170 -9.80 16.60 6.33
CA LEU A 170 -11.07 15.96 5.97
C LEU A 170 -12.23 16.97 5.93
N SER A 171 -12.57 17.42 4.72
CA SER A 171 -13.65 18.38 4.47
C SER A 171 -15.07 17.79 4.65
N GLU A 172 -15.24 16.49 4.42
CA GLU A 172 -16.52 15.79 4.53
C GLU A 172 -16.71 15.20 5.94
N SER A 173 -17.69 15.66 6.72
CA SER A 173 -17.95 15.18 8.09
C SER A 173 -18.52 13.75 8.17
N ASN A 174 -19.14 13.28 7.09
CA ASN A 174 -19.68 11.93 6.99
C ASN A 174 -18.75 10.95 6.26
N LEU A 175 -17.50 11.32 5.99
CA LEU A 175 -16.52 10.43 5.38
C LEU A 175 -15.77 9.64 6.47
N CYS A 176 -15.62 8.34 6.25
CA CYS A 176 -14.82 7.44 7.07
C CYS A 176 -13.83 6.70 6.16
N ILE A 177 -12.55 6.80 6.47
CA ILE A 177 -11.47 6.05 5.83
C ILE A 177 -11.24 4.79 6.66
N ILE A 178 -11.27 3.63 5.99
CA ILE A 178 -11.04 2.32 6.59
C ILE A 178 -9.83 1.75 5.89
N GLU A 179 -8.74 1.64 6.64
CA GLU A 179 -7.47 1.20 6.14
C GLU A 179 -7.09 -0.13 6.78
N TYR A 180 -6.93 -1.15 5.95
CA TYR A 180 -6.55 -2.48 6.36
C TYR A 180 -5.02 -2.66 6.28
N LEU A 181 -4.45 -3.40 7.22
CA LEU A 181 -3.11 -3.98 7.15
C LEU A 181 -3.23 -5.46 7.48
N LEU A 182 -3.05 -6.29 6.47
CA LEU A 182 -3.15 -7.74 6.56
C LEU A 182 -1.82 -8.33 7.04
N GLY A 183 -1.85 -9.23 7.99
CA GLY A 183 -0.71 -10.07 8.38
C GLY A 183 -1.10 -11.55 8.37
N ASN A 184 -0.15 -12.44 8.65
CA ASN A 184 -0.37 -13.89 8.55
C ASN A 184 -1.44 -14.42 9.53
N SER A 185 -1.60 -13.80 10.70
CA SER A 185 -2.55 -14.22 11.74
C SER A 185 -3.38 -13.08 12.35
N ALA A 186 -3.23 -11.88 11.79
CA ALA A 186 -3.81 -10.66 12.33
C ALA A 186 -4.19 -9.69 11.20
N LEU A 187 -5.33 -9.04 11.35
CA LEU A 187 -5.79 -7.95 10.51
C LEU A 187 -5.91 -6.71 11.39
N PHE A 188 -5.16 -5.67 11.05
CA PHE A 188 -5.29 -4.36 11.69
C PHE A 188 -6.21 -3.50 10.83
N VAL A 189 -7.22 -2.91 11.45
CA VAL A 189 -8.18 -2.03 10.80
C VAL A 189 -8.08 -0.65 11.43
N PHE A 190 -7.52 0.28 10.68
CA PHE A 190 -7.43 1.68 11.06
C PHE A 190 -8.67 2.42 10.57
N ILE A 191 -9.33 3.12 11.48
CA ILE A 191 -10.56 3.86 11.22
C ILE A 191 -10.25 5.33 11.41
N LEU A 192 -10.48 6.13 10.38
CA LEU A 192 -10.20 7.56 10.42
C LEU A 192 -11.41 8.32 9.88
N SER A 193 -11.99 9.13 10.75
CA SER A 193 -13.01 10.13 10.43
C SER A 193 -12.59 11.47 11.06
N ARG A 194 -13.30 12.56 10.75
CA ARG A 194 -12.97 13.89 11.31
C ARG A 194 -12.79 13.88 12.84
N ASP A 195 -13.60 13.11 13.54
CA ASP A 195 -13.69 13.18 15.01
C ASP A 195 -13.02 11.99 15.70
N ILE A 196 -12.76 10.90 14.98
CA ILE A 196 -12.28 9.63 15.55
C ILE A 196 -11.12 9.09 14.72
N PHE A 197 -10.06 8.71 15.43
CA PHE A 197 -9.01 7.83 14.92
C PHE A 197 -8.93 6.60 15.83
N ASP A 198 -9.16 5.42 15.27
CA ASP A 198 -9.17 4.16 16.02
C ASP A 198 -8.42 3.04 15.31
N LEU A 199 -8.04 2.02 16.08
CA LEU A 199 -7.35 0.83 15.64
C LEU A 199 -8.03 -0.41 16.22
N ILE A 200 -8.60 -1.21 15.33
CA ILE A 200 -9.22 -2.49 15.67
C ILE A 200 -8.28 -3.62 15.23
N TYR A 201 -8.03 -4.55 16.14
CA TYR A 201 -7.30 -5.79 15.86
C TYR A 201 -8.29 -6.93 15.69
N LEU A 202 -8.18 -7.65 14.57
CA LEU A 202 -8.96 -8.84 14.28
C LEU A 202 -8.00 -10.02 14.12
N LYS A 203 -8.28 -11.11 14.83
CA LYS A 203 -7.54 -12.35 14.63
C LYS A 203 -7.99 -12.98 13.32
N ILE A 204 -7.04 -13.38 12.48
CA ILE A 204 -7.34 -14.07 11.24
C ILE A 204 -7.31 -15.57 11.48
N GLU A 205 -8.35 -16.25 11.03
CA GLU A 205 -8.46 -17.70 11.04
C GLU A 205 -7.91 -18.29 9.74
N SER A 206 -7.51 -19.57 9.77
CA SER A 206 -6.88 -20.25 8.63
C SER A 206 -7.76 -20.32 7.38
N ASP A 207 -9.07 -20.24 7.54
CA ASP A 207 -10.07 -20.28 6.46
C ASP A 207 -10.31 -18.92 5.79
N PHE A 208 -9.77 -17.83 6.33
CA PHE A 208 -10.08 -16.48 5.87
C PHE A 208 -9.65 -16.24 4.42
N VAL A 209 -8.43 -16.67 4.09
CA VAL A 209 -7.87 -16.59 2.74
C VAL A 209 -8.68 -17.43 1.75
N GLU A 210 -9.05 -18.65 2.16
CA GLU A 210 -9.88 -19.54 1.33
C GLU A 210 -11.25 -18.93 1.08
N THR A 211 -11.87 -18.31 2.09
CA THR A 211 -13.17 -17.65 1.96
C THR A 211 -13.14 -16.53 0.90
N ILE A 212 -12.04 -15.76 0.83
CA ILE A 212 -11.85 -14.72 -0.19
C ILE A 212 -11.71 -15.35 -1.58
N HIS A 213 -10.95 -16.44 -1.70
CA HIS A 213 -10.79 -17.17 -2.95
C HIS A 213 -12.12 -17.75 -3.45
N GLU A 214 -12.88 -18.40 -2.58
CA GLU A 214 -14.19 -18.95 -2.91
C GLU A 214 -15.21 -17.85 -3.25
N LEU A 215 -15.21 -16.70 -2.55
CA LEU A 215 -16.03 -15.55 -2.93
C LEU A 215 -15.72 -15.10 -4.37
N ARG A 216 -14.44 -14.96 -4.70
CA ARG A 216 -14.02 -14.55 -6.04
C ARG A 216 -14.40 -15.60 -7.09
N ALA A 217 -14.14 -16.87 -6.80
CA ALA A 217 -14.47 -17.97 -7.71
C ALA A 217 -15.98 -18.06 -7.97
N SER A 218 -16.79 -17.89 -6.93
CA SER A 218 -18.25 -17.94 -7.05
C SER A 218 -18.84 -16.77 -7.84
N LEU A 219 -18.25 -15.58 -7.75
CA LEU A 219 -18.60 -14.44 -8.61
C LEU A 219 -18.31 -14.70 -10.09
N VAL A 220 -17.20 -15.38 -10.39
CA VAL A 220 -16.81 -15.72 -11.77
C VAL A 220 -17.69 -16.85 -12.32
N GLN A 221 -17.88 -17.91 -11.53
CA GLN A 221 -18.63 -19.10 -11.92
C GLN A 221 -20.15 -18.92 -11.80
N ARG A 222 -20.61 -17.81 -11.19
CA ARG A 222 -22.01 -17.53 -10.88
C ARG A 222 -22.63 -18.64 -10.03
N THR A 223 -21.91 -19.08 -9.00
CA THR A 223 -22.41 -20.08 -8.04
C THR A 223 -23.11 -19.40 -6.88
N ASP A 224 -24.43 -19.42 -6.97
CA ASP A 224 -25.33 -18.59 -6.18
C ASP A 224 -25.22 -18.78 -4.65
N SER A 225 -25.21 -20.03 -4.18
CA SER A 225 -25.18 -20.34 -2.75
C SER A 225 -23.82 -20.10 -2.09
N SER A 226 -22.73 -20.43 -2.79
CA SER A 226 -21.36 -20.23 -2.30
C SER A 226 -21.04 -18.74 -2.15
N TYR A 227 -21.44 -17.94 -3.14
CA TYR A 227 -21.29 -16.49 -3.07
C TYR A 227 -22.02 -15.91 -1.85
N ILE A 228 -23.29 -16.24 -1.64
CA ILE A 228 -24.09 -15.68 -0.54
C ILE A 228 -23.48 -16.00 0.82
N ASN A 229 -23.08 -17.26 1.01
CA ASN A 229 -22.46 -17.70 2.25
C ASN A 229 -21.15 -16.95 2.50
N ASN A 230 -20.24 -16.93 1.52
CA ASN A 230 -18.92 -16.32 1.69
C ASN A 230 -18.99 -14.79 1.77
N ALA A 231 -19.92 -14.14 1.06
CA ALA A 231 -20.15 -12.71 1.15
C ALA A 231 -20.66 -12.30 2.55
N HIS A 232 -21.54 -13.10 3.14
CA HIS A 232 -22.02 -12.85 4.50
C HIS A 232 -20.95 -13.16 5.56
N ILE A 233 -20.19 -14.26 5.41
CA ILE A 233 -19.07 -14.59 6.32
C ILE A 233 -18.04 -13.47 6.33
N LEU A 234 -17.63 -12.96 5.17
CA LEU A 234 -16.66 -11.87 5.10
C LEU A 234 -17.23 -10.58 5.69
N TYR A 235 -18.51 -10.25 5.45
CA TYR A 235 -19.18 -9.13 6.13
C TYR A 235 -19.09 -9.23 7.65
N GLN A 236 -19.40 -10.39 8.22
CA GLN A 236 -19.31 -10.66 9.66
C GLN A 236 -17.87 -10.54 10.18
N LYS A 237 -16.89 -11.03 9.42
CA LYS A 237 -15.48 -11.02 9.86
C LYS A 237 -14.84 -9.62 9.79
N ILE A 238 -15.14 -8.80 8.78
CA ILE A 238 -14.37 -7.55 8.53
C ILE A 238 -15.17 -6.24 8.58
N ILE A 239 -16.51 -6.29 8.55
CA ILE A 239 -17.36 -5.10 8.58
C ILE A 239 -18.13 -4.96 9.89
N VAL A 240 -18.68 -6.04 10.43
CA VAL A 240 -19.38 -6.00 11.72
C VAL A 240 -18.52 -5.43 12.86
N PRO A 241 -17.22 -5.80 13.00
CA PRO A 241 -16.38 -5.24 14.07
C PRO A 241 -16.20 -3.72 14.00
N ILE A 242 -16.36 -3.12 12.82
CA ILE A 242 -16.16 -1.69 12.58
C ILE A 242 -17.48 -0.92 12.41
N GLN A 243 -18.62 -1.64 12.41
CA GLN A 243 -19.98 -1.09 12.22
C GLN A 243 -20.31 0.10 13.14
N PRO A 244 -19.90 0.11 14.43
CA PRO A 244 -20.13 1.25 15.32
C PRO A 244 -19.54 2.58 14.81
N HIS A 245 -18.49 2.52 13.99
CA HIS A 245 -17.80 3.71 13.48
C HIS A 245 -18.29 4.16 12.10
N ILE A 246 -18.93 3.26 11.33
CA ILE A 246 -19.23 3.50 9.91
C ILE A 246 -20.71 3.77 9.63
N THR A 247 -21.59 3.66 10.63
CA THR A 247 -23.03 3.87 10.48
C THR A 247 -23.34 5.24 9.85
N ASN A 248 -24.11 5.26 8.76
CA ASN A 248 -24.43 6.46 7.96
C ASN A 248 -23.21 7.25 7.43
N LYS A 249 -22.05 6.60 7.32
CA LYS A 249 -20.84 7.19 6.72
C LYS A 249 -20.66 6.74 5.28
N LYS A 250 -20.07 7.63 4.47
CA LYS A 250 -19.42 7.29 3.21
C LYS A 250 -18.08 6.64 3.53
N LEU A 251 -17.73 5.56 2.84
CA LEU A 251 -16.55 4.77 3.14
C LEU A 251 -15.50 4.95 2.05
N VAL A 252 -14.26 5.18 2.47
CA VAL A 252 -13.08 5.00 1.63
C VAL A 252 -12.36 3.77 2.14
N ILE A 253 -12.38 2.71 1.34
CA ILE A 253 -11.73 1.44 1.66
C ILE A 253 -10.33 1.44 1.06
N ILE A 254 -9.34 1.20 1.92
CA ILE A 254 -7.94 1.05 1.53
C ILE A 254 -7.55 -0.38 1.88
N PRO A 255 -7.80 -1.35 0.97
CA PRO A 255 -7.52 -2.74 1.23
C PRO A 255 -6.02 -2.99 1.29
N ASP A 256 -5.65 -4.19 1.74
CA ASP A 256 -4.27 -4.65 1.75
C ASP A 256 -4.19 -6.13 1.37
N GLY A 257 -3.15 -6.48 0.62
CA GLY A 257 -2.96 -7.81 0.05
C GLY A 257 -4.23 -8.39 -0.57
N MET A 258 -4.63 -9.55 -0.07
CA MET A 258 -5.78 -10.31 -0.58
C MET A 258 -7.13 -9.64 -0.38
N LEU A 259 -7.26 -8.71 0.57
CA LEU A 259 -8.51 -7.96 0.76
C LEU A 259 -8.82 -7.10 -0.47
N GLY A 260 -7.84 -6.81 -1.32
CA GLY A 260 -8.04 -6.11 -2.60
C GLY A 260 -8.89 -6.90 -3.61
N TYR A 261 -9.06 -8.22 -3.41
CA TYR A 261 -9.94 -9.04 -4.23
C TYR A 261 -11.40 -9.05 -3.74
N ILE A 262 -11.68 -8.47 -2.57
CA ILE A 262 -13.03 -8.43 -2.02
C ILE A 262 -13.78 -7.25 -2.64
N PRO A 263 -14.88 -7.47 -3.37
CA PRO A 263 -15.82 -6.41 -3.71
C PRO A 263 -16.64 -6.06 -2.47
N PHE A 264 -16.18 -5.10 -1.66
CA PHE A 264 -16.83 -4.70 -0.41
C PHE A 264 -18.29 -4.30 -0.63
N GLU A 265 -18.61 -3.64 -1.74
CA GLU A 265 -19.96 -3.28 -2.16
C GLU A 265 -20.91 -4.47 -2.28
N ALA A 266 -20.38 -5.65 -2.61
CA ALA A 266 -21.12 -6.87 -2.82
C ALA A 266 -21.11 -7.79 -1.59
N LEU A 267 -20.62 -7.33 -0.44
CA LEU A 267 -20.78 -8.05 0.82
C LEU A 267 -22.24 -7.99 1.29
N LEU A 268 -22.71 -9.03 1.97
CA LEU A 268 -24.11 -9.17 2.38
C LEU A 268 -24.29 -8.90 3.87
N CYS A 269 -25.11 -7.89 4.19
CA CYS A 269 -25.38 -7.45 5.55
C CYS A 269 -26.27 -8.43 6.33
N SER A 270 -27.24 -9.06 5.66
CA SER A 270 -28.13 -10.06 6.24
C SER A 270 -27.82 -11.47 5.76
N ASN A 271 -27.90 -12.45 6.66
CA ASN A 271 -27.79 -13.85 6.28
C ASN A 271 -29.00 -14.24 5.43
N SER A 272 -28.75 -14.57 4.17
CA SER A 272 -29.76 -15.02 3.21
C SER A 272 -29.59 -16.51 2.95
N SER A 273 -29.51 -17.32 4.02
CA SER A 273 -29.24 -18.77 3.90
C SER A 273 -30.28 -19.44 3.00
N GLY A 274 -29.90 -19.74 1.76
CA GLY A 274 -30.75 -20.32 0.71
C GLY A 274 -30.45 -19.70 -0.64
N THR A 275 -30.84 -20.36 -1.74
CA THR A 275 -30.87 -19.75 -3.08
C THR A 275 -31.99 -18.71 -3.10
N PRO A 276 -31.70 -17.41 -3.11
CA PRO A 276 -32.71 -16.41 -3.37
C PRO A 276 -33.10 -16.62 -4.83
N ASN A 277 -34.40 -16.70 -5.13
CA ASN A 277 -34.85 -16.70 -6.52
C ASN A 277 -34.45 -15.39 -7.26
N ASN A 278 -33.89 -14.40 -6.56
CA ASN A 278 -33.49 -13.12 -7.13
C ASN A 278 -32.35 -12.44 -6.34
N PHE A 279 -31.17 -12.34 -6.95
CA PHE A 279 -30.02 -11.59 -6.43
C PHE A 279 -30.31 -10.11 -6.16
N ARG A 280 -31.22 -9.50 -6.93
CA ARG A 280 -31.51 -8.07 -6.81
C ARG A 280 -32.11 -7.68 -5.45
N GLN A 281 -32.60 -8.66 -4.69
CA GLN A 281 -33.24 -8.45 -3.40
C GLN A 281 -32.29 -8.68 -2.22
N LEU A 282 -31.04 -9.09 -2.47
CA LEU A 282 -30.08 -9.30 -1.40
C LEU A 282 -29.66 -7.98 -0.76
N ASP A 283 -29.39 -8.03 0.54
CA ASP A 283 -29.03 -6.87 1.35
C ASP A 283 -27.53 -6.54 1.22
N TYR A 284 -27.17 -5.89 0.12
CA TYR A 284 -25.77 -5.54 -0.19
C TYR A 284 -25.29 -4.33 0.62
N LEU A 285 -24.01 -4.34 1.00
CA LEU A 285 -23.37 -3.25 1.74
C LEU A 285 -23.50 -1.89 1.04
N ILE A 286 -23.49 -1.87 -0.30
CA ILE A 286 -23.64 -0.64 -1.10
C ILE A 286 -24.98 0.07 -0.90
N PHE A 287 -26.02 -0.64 -0.44
CA PHE A 287 -27.31 -0.03 -0.15
C PHE A 287 -27.30 0.79 1.15
N HIS A 288 -26.33 0.52 2.03
CA HIS A 288 -26.17 1.21 3.30
C HIS A 288 -25.07 2.27 3.27
N HIS A 289 -24.08 2.12 2.37
CA HIS A 289 -22.91 2.97 2.30
C HIS A 289 -22.49 3.34 0.88
N GLN A 290 -22.09 4.59 0.66
CA GLN A 290 -21.33 4.96 -0.53
C GLN A 290 -19.88 4.52 -0.36
N ILE A 291 -19.40 3.62 -1.21
CA ILE A 291 -18.05 3.04 -1.11
C ILE A 291 -17.15 3.58 -2.22
N ARG A 292 -15.92 3.97 -1.84
CA ARG A 292 -14.83 4.36 -2.74
C ARG A 292 -13.57 3.60 -2.35
N TYR A 293 -12.70 3.34 -3.32
CA TYR A 293 -11.41 2.67 -3.07
C TYR A 293 -10.24 3.64 -3.23
N HIS A 294 -9.19 3.44 -2.44
CA HIS A 294 -7.94 4.17 -2.60
C HIS A 294 -6.72 3.28 -2.30
N TYR A 295 -5.55 3.62 -2.84
CA TYR A 295 -4.32 2.83 -2.66
C TYR A 295 -3.64 3.03 -1.30
N SER A 296 -3.62 4.28 -0.82
CA SER A 296 -3.14 4.63 0.52
C SER A 296 -3.76 5.95 0.97
N ALA A 297 -3.89 6.15 2.29
CA ALA A 297 -4.41 7.40 2.81
C ALA A 297 -3.45 8.54 2.52
N SER A 298 -2.14 8.35 2.69
CA SER A 298 -1.20 9.45 2.41
C SER A 298 -1.29 9.88 0.95
N LEU A 299 -1.39 8.98 -0.05
CA LEU A 299 -1.57 9.39 -1.45
C LEU A 299 -2.85 10.22 -1.66
N MET A 300 -3.93 9.88 -0.96
CA MET A 300 -5.22 10.59 -1.07
C MET A 300 -5.08 12.06 -0.66
N PHE A 301 -4.38 12.32 0.44
CA PHE A 301 -4.18 13.68 0.98
C PHE A 301 -3.00 14.42 0.36
N GLN A 302 -2.02 13.67 -0.15
CA GLN A 302 -0.78 14.22 -0.69
C GLN A 302 -0.80 14.39 -2.20
N SER A 303 -1.68 13.73 -2.96
CA SER A 303 -1.73 13.97 -4.40
C SER A 303 -2.25 15.38 -4.64
N PRO A 304 -1.50 16.25 -5.34
CA PRO A 304 -2.06 17.55 -5.72
C PRO A 304 -3.26 17.24 -6.60
N ILE A 305 -4.43 17.74 -6.20
CA ILE A 305 -5.63 17.69 -7.02
C ILE A 305 -5.33 18.55 -8.25
N ARG A 306 -4.69 17.97 -9.27
CA ARG A 306 -4.74 18.54 -10.60
C ARG A 306 -6.18 18.38 -11.01
N LYS A 307 -6.95 19.47 -10.90
CA LYS A 307 -8.19 19.60 -11.68
C LYS A 307 -7.78 19.22 -13.11
N PRO A 308 -8.31 18.12 -13.68
CA PRO A 308 -8.05 17.84 -15.07
C PRO A 308 -8.42 19.12 -15.82
N ASN A 309 -7.49 19.62 -16.62
CA ASN A 309 -7.78 20.74 -17.51
C ASN A 309 -8.80 20.17 -18.51
N ASN A 310 -10.08 20.28 -18.18
CA ASN A 310 -11.21 19.63 -18.84
C ASN A 310 -11.47 20.29 -20.21
N ARG A 311 -10.47 20.24 -21.09
CA ARG A 311 -10.60 20.58 -22.51
C ARG A 311 -11.21 19.44 -23.33
N TYR A 312 -11.31 18.24 -22.76
CA TYR A 312 -11.85 17.09 -23.45
C TYR A 312 -13.31 16.87 -23.04
N ARG A 313 -14.23 17.03 -24.01
CA ARG A 313 -15.68 16.77 -23.91
C ARG A 313 -16.05 15.32 -24.24
N PHE A 314 -15.09 14.40 -24.19
CA PHE A 314 -15.26 13.04 -24.66
C PHE A 314 -14.83 12.05 -23.59
N VAL A 315 -15.66 11.04 -23.38
CA VAL A 315 -15.36 9.83 -22.61
C VAL A 315 -15.71 8.66 -23.50
N GLY A 316 -14.74 7.78 -23.73
CA GLY A 316 -14.93 6.52 -24.44
C GLY A 316 -14.72 5.36 -23.46
N PHE A 317 -15.63 4.39 -23.49
CA PHE A 317 -15.49 3.13 -22.75
C PHE A 317 -15.21 2.03 -23.78
N ALA A 318 -14.15 1.25 -23.56
CA ALA A 318 -13.87 0.05 -24.33
C ALA A 318 -14.05 -1.17 -23.42
N PRO A 319 -14.88 -2.15 -23.79
CA PRO A 319 -14.93 -3.42 -23.07
C PRO A 319 -13.58 -4.12 -23.21
N VAL A 320 -12.99 -4.53 -22.09
CA VAL A 320 -11.83 -5.42 -22.07
C VAL A 320 -12.36 -6.81 -21.80
N GLU A 321 -12.41 -7.66 -22.82
CA GLU A 321 -12.68 -9.09 -22.63
C GLU A 321 -11.38 -9.75 -22.15
N PHE A 322 -11.39 -10.27 -20.93
CA PHE A 322 -10.32 -11.11 -20.40
C PHE A 322 -10.66 -12.56 -20.79
N TRP A 323 -10.06 -13.06 -21.86
CA TRP A 323 -10.11 -14.47 -22.28
C TRP A 323 -9.15 -15.34 -21.47
#